data_AF-A0A9X3WSR5-F1
#
_entry.id   AF-A0A9X3WSR5-F1
#
_cell.length_a   1.000
_cell.length_b   1.000
_cell.length_c   1.000
_cell.angle_alpha   90.00
_cell.angle_beta   90.00
_cell.angle_gamma   90.00
#
_symmetry.space_group_name_H-M   'P 1'
#
loop_
_entity.id
_entity.type
_entity.pdbx_description
1 polymer ?
#
loop_
_entity_poly.entity_id
_entity_poly.type
_entity_poly.pdbx_seq_one_letter_code
_entity_poly.pdbx_strand_id
1 'polypeptide(L)'
;MALQYSSKINKIRTFALSLIFIGFGVMYVGLVFKNIEWLMVLFFILGLLCIALSTVVYFWIGMLSTRAVSIICPSCDKPTKMLGRVDACMHCKQPLTMDKNLEGEEFDEAYNSKQYRKKIKNETDTNK
;
A
#
# COMPACT_ATOMS: atom_id res chain seq x y z
N MET A 1 -1.83 -17.33 17.00
CA MET A 1 -2.93 -16.40 16.69
C MET A 1 -2.56 -15.69 15.41
N ALA A 2 -3.39 -15.80 14.37
CA ALA A 2 -3.05 -15.32 13.04
C ALA A 2 -2.89 -13.79 13.06
N LEU A 3 -1.64 -13.32 12.96
CA LEU A 3 -1.33 -11.93 12.68
C LEU A 3 -2.09 -11.56 11.40
N GLN A 4 -3.19 -10.84 11.57
CA GLN A 4 -3.99 -10.31 10.47
C GLN A 4 -3.18 -9.20 9.80
N TYR A 5 -2.23 -9.64 8.99
CA TYR A 5 -1.38 -8.82 8.15
C TYR A 5 -2.27 -8.10 7.15
N SER A 6 -2.59 -6.85 7.45
CA SER A 6 -3.13 -5.91 6.47
C SER A 6 -2.02 -4.92 6.18
N SER A 7 -1.14 -5.29 5.24
CA SER A 7 -0.10 -4.38 4.78
C SER A 7 -0.74 -3.04 4.43
N LYS A 8 -0.14 -1.94 4.89
CA LYS A 8 -0.60 -0.58 4.54
C LYS A 8 -0.76 -0.42 3.02
N ILE A 9 0.04 -1.14 2.24
CA ILE A 9 -0.04 -1.28 0.78
C ILE A 9 -1.36 -1.91 0.32
N ASN A 10 -1.81 -3.00 0.95
CA ASN A 10 -3.08 -3.62 0.63
C ASN A 10 -4.27 -2.70 0.92
N LYS A 11 -4.28 -1.98 2.05
CA LYS A 11 -5.35 -1.01 2.37
C LYS A 11 -5.45 0.11 1.35
N ILE A 12 -4.32 0.60 0.87
CA ILE A 12 -4.24 1.67 -0.11
C ILE A 12 -4.75 1.22 -1.49
N ARG A 13 -4.50 -0.05 -1.87
CA ARG A 13 -5.08 -0.65 -3.08
C ARG A 13 -6.60 -0.75 -3.01
N THR A 14 -7.16 -1.21 -1.89
CA THR A 14 -8.62 -1.24 -1.70
C THR A 14 -9.24 0.15 -1.66
N PHE A 15 -8.53 1.14 -1.11
CA PHE A 15 -8.98 2.52 -1.11
C PHE A 15 -9.09 3.10 -2.52
N ALA A 16 -8.08 2.87 -3.37
CA ALA A 16 -8.12 3.29 -4.77
C ALA A 16 -9.29 2.66 -5.55
N LEU A 17 -9.55 1.35 -5.35
CA LEU A 17 -10.69 0.66 -5.95
C LEU A 17 -12.03 1.25 -5.50
N SER A 18 -12.18 1.59 -4.21
CA SER A 18 -13.40 2.21 -3.67
C SER A 18 -13.71 3.57 -4.32
N LEU A 19 -12.68 4.38 -4.57
CA LEU A 19 -12.82 5.70 -5.21
C LEU A 19 -13.43 5.63 -6.61
N ILE A 20 -13.17 4.55 -7.35
CA ILE A 20 -13.77 4.31 -8.67
C ILE A 20 -15.28 4.09 -8.55
N PHE A 21 -15.72 3.28 -7.58
CA PHE A 21 -17.15 3.05 -7.33
C PHE A 21 -17.87 4.34 -6.95
N ILE A 22 -17.23 5.19 -6.13
CA ILE A 22 -17.77 6.50 -5.78
C ILE A 22 -17.88 7.38 -7.03
N GLY A 23 -16.87 7.39 -7.91
CA GLY A 23 -16.89 8.13 -9.17
C GLY A 23 -18.07 7.72 -10.07
N PHE A 24 -18.30 6.43 -10.25
CA PHE A 24 -19.46 5.92 -11.00
C PHE A 24 -20.79 6.26 -10.34
N GLY A 25 -20.86 6.20 -9.01
CA GLY A 25 -22.05 6.62 -8.26
C GLY A 25 -22.39 8.09 -8.49
N VAL A 26 -21.40 8.98 -8.43
CA VAL A 26 -21.55 10.42 -8.69
C VAL A 26 -22.01 10.67 -10.13
N MET A 27 -21.46 9.96 -11.11
CA MET A 27 -21.92 10.06 -12.51
C MET A 27 -23.37 9.58 -12.69
N TYR A 28 -23.75 8.48 -12.04
CA TYR A 28 -25.11 7.94 -12.15
C TYR A 28 -26.14 8.86 -11.50
N VAL A 29 -25.80 9.48 -10.36
CA VAL A 29 -26.64 10.52 -9.73
C VAL A 29 -26.80 11.71 -10.67
N GLY A 30 -25.75 12.11 -11.38
CA GLY A 30 -25.82 13.16 -12.41
C GLY A 30 -26.84 12.88 -13.52
N LEU A 31 -27.02 11.62 -13.92
CA LEU A 31 -28.01 11.22 -14.93
C LEU A 31 -29.47 11.36 -14.44
N VAL A 32 -29.73 11.20 -13.14
CA VAL A 32 -31.07 11.41 -12.57
C VAL A 32 -31.49 12.87 -12.67
N PHE A 33 -30.53 13.80 -12.59
CA PHE A 33 -30.74 15.25 -12.70
C PHE A 33 -30.66 15.77 -14.15
N LYS A 34 -30.96 14.93 -15.15
CA LYS A 34 -30.95 15.28 -16.59
C LYS A 34 -31.80 16.50 -16.99
N ASN A 35 -32.75 16.92 -16.15
CA ASN A 35 -33.57 18.12 -16.40
C ASN A 35 -32.76 19.42 -16.25
N ILE A 36 -31.59 19.35 -15.63
CA ILE A 36 -30.78 20.49 -15.25
C ILE A 36 -29.40 20.34 -15.88
N GLU A 37 -29.21 20.93 -17.06
CA GLU A 37 -28.04 20.72 -17.93
C GLU A 37 -26.71 21.07 -17.24
N TRP A 38 -26.64 22.23 -16.58
CA TRP A 38 -25.45 22.67 -15.83
C TRP A 38 -25.08 21.73 -14.68
N LEU A 39 -26.07 21.17 -13.98
CA LEU A 39 -25.85 20.27 -12.86
C LEU A 39 -25.34 18.90 -13.35
N MET A 40 -25.93 18.38 -14.44
CA MET A 40 -25.48 17.14 -15.07
C MET A 40 -23.99 17.21 -15.46
N VAL A 41 -23.57 18.30 -16.11
CA VAL A 41 -22.18 18.49 -16.54
C VAL A 41 -21.22 18.56 -15.35
N LEU A 42 -21.61 19.25 -14.27
CA LEU A 42 -20.80 19.34 -13.05
C LEU A 42 -20.55 17.97 -12.43
N PHE A 43 -21.60 17.15 -12.27
CA PHE A 43 -21.49 15.79 -11.73
C PHE A 43 -20.65 14.88 -12.63
N PHE A 44 -20.74 15.04 -13.95
CA PHE A 44 -19.94 14.26 -14.89
C PHE A 44 -18.45 14.60 -14.80
N ILE A 45 -18.12 15.89 -14.77
CA ILE A 45 -16.73 16.37 -14.60
C ILE A 45 -16.18 15.92 -13.24
N LEU A 46 -16.97 16.04 -12.18
CA LEU A 46 -16.57 15.62 -10.83
C LEU A 46 -16.31 14.10 -10.77
N GLY A 47 -17.18 13.29 -11.37
CA GLY A 47 -17.00 11.85 -11.47
C GLY A 47 -15.73 11.45 -12.24
N LEU A 48 -15.48 12.12 -13.37
CA LEU A 48 -14.26 11.94 -14.17
C LEU A 48 -13.01 12.30 -13.37
N LEU A 49 -13.07 13.39 -12.60
CA LEU A 49 -11.98 13.84 -11.73
C LEU A 49 -11.70 12.85 -10.60
N CYS A 50 -12.73 12.26 -9.99
CA CYS A 50 -12.59 11.16 -9.02
C CYS A 50 -11.89 9.94 -9.62
N ILE A 51 -12.28 9.52 -10.84
CA ILE A 51 -11.66 8.38 -11.52
C ILE A 51 -10.19 8.69 -11.88
N ALA A 52 -9.91 9.91 -12.37
CA ALA A 52 -8.55 10.34 -12.67
C ALA A 52 -7.66 10.31 -11.42
N LEU A 53 -8.14 10.86 -10.29
CA LEU A 53 -7.44 10.82 -9.01
C LEU A 53 -7.18 9.38 -8.53
N SER A 54 -8.15 8.46 -8.71
CA SER A 54 -7.96 7.05 -8.37
C SER A 54 -6.81 6.41 -9.15
N THR A 55 -6.68 6.77 -10.43
CA THR A 55 -5.63 6.25 -11.33
C THR A 55 -4.26 6.76 -10.90
N VAL A 56 -4.16 8.03 -10.49
CA VAL A 56 -2.91 8.62 -9.97
C VAL A 56 -2.44 7.91 -8.69
N VAL A 57 -3.36 7.68 -7.75
CA VAL A 57 -3.07 6.94 -6.52
C VAL A 57 -2.63 5.52 -6.84
N TYR A 58 -3.34 4.83 -7.75
CA TYR A 58 -2.97 3.50 -8.23
C TYR A 58 -1.59 3.46 -8.88
N PHE A 59 -1.29 4.46 -9.71
CA PHE A 59 -0.01 4.58 -10.41
C PHE A 59 1.16 4.77 -9.45
N TRP A 60 1.01 5.60 -8.41
CA TRP A 60 2.03 5.76 -7.35
C TRP A 60 2.34 4.46 -6.61
N ILE A 61 1.32 3.62 -6.36
CA ILE A 61 1.50 2.31 -5.72
C ILE A 61 2.17 1.33 -6.69
N GLY A 62 1.77 1.35 -7.95
CA GLY A 62 2.40 0.58 -9.02
C GLY A 62 3.89 0.88 -9.13
N MET A 63 4.25 2.17 -9.09
CA MET A 63 5.66 2.60 -9.04
C MET A 63 6.38 2.09 -7.79
N LEU A 64 5.73 2.06 -6.62
CA LEU A 64 6.30 1.46 -5.40
C LEU A 64 6.60 -0.05 -5.58
N SER A 65 5.72 -0.78 -6.28
CA SER A 65 5.87 -2.21 -6.56
C SER A 65 7.04 -2.53 -7.50
N THR A 66 7.41 -1.60 -8.39
CA THR A 66 8.57 -1.78 -9.30
C THR A 66 9.92 -1.58 -8.62
N ARG A 67 9.97 -0.90 -7.47
CA ARG A 67 11.20 -0.62 -6.70
C ARG A 67 11.60 -1.76 -5.76
N ALA A 68 10.77 -2.78 -5.62
CA ALA A 68 10.97 -3.87 -4.67
C ALA A 68 12.06 -4.83 -5.16
N VAL A 69 13.02 -5.14 -4.28
CA VAL A 69 14.10 -6.09 -4.56
C VAL A 69 13.52 -7.51 -4.54
N SER A 70 13.74 -8.26 -5.60
CA SER A 70 13.35 -9.67 -5.68
C SER A 70 14.37 -10.54 -4.95
N ILE A 71 13.93 -11.22 -3.90
CA ILE A 71 14.73 -12.21 -3.17
C ILE A 71 14.01 -13.56 -3.21
N ILE A 72 14.77 -14.64 -3.18
CA ILE A 72 14.22 -16.00 -3.18
C ILE A 72 13.91 -16.36 -1.72
N CYS A 73 12.67 -16.78 -1.45
CA CYS A 73 12.27 -17.13 -0.09
C CYS A 73 12.90 -18.47 0.32
N PRO A 74 13.66 -18.55 1.43
CA PRO A 74 14.38 -19.77 1.84
C PRO A 74 13.46 -20.91 2.31
N SER A 75 12.17 -20.66 2.52
CA SER A 75 11.20 -21.69 2.92
C SER A 75 10.30 -22.18 1.80
N CYS A 76 10.20 -21.45 0.68
CA CYS A 76 9.26 -21.82 -0.38
C CYS A 76 9.82 -21.69 -1.79
N ASP A 77 11.10 -21.35 -1.91
CA ASP A 77 11.92 -21.16 -3.13
C ASP A 77 11.30 -20.31 -4.23
N LYS A 78 10.22 -19.60 -3.92
CA LYS A 78 9.52 -18.73 -4.85
C LYS A 78 10.11 -17.33 -4.82
N PRO A 79 10.27 -16.68 -5.99
CA PRO A 79 10.72 -15.30 -6.06
C PRO A 79 9.69 -14.41 -5.39
N THR A 80 10.11 -13.66 -4.37
CA THR A 80 9.24 -12.75 -3.64
C THR A 80 9.82 -11.35 -3.66
N LYS A 81 8.98 -10.36 -3.94
CA LYS A 81 9.36 -8.95 -3.91
C LYS A 81 9.19 -8.42 -2.49
N MET A 82 10.25 -7.89 -1.89
CA MET A 82 10.19 -7.21 -0.59
C MET A 82 10.02 -5.71 -0.78
N LEU A 83 9.00 -5.12 -0.13
CA LEU A 83 8.77 -3.67 -0.18
C LEU A 83 9.46 -2.93 0.98
N GLY A 84 9.86 -3.64 2.05
CA GLY A 84 10.54 -3.11 3.25
C GLY A 84 11.69 -3.98 3.77
N ARG A 85 12.26 -3.62 4.94
CA ARG A 85 13.32 -4.39 5.63
C ARG A 85 12.80 -5.69 6.26
N VAL A 86 11.54 -5.62 6.67
CA VAL A 86 10.76 -6.70 7.28
C VAL A 86 9.47 -6.78 6.46
N ASP A 87 9.25 -7.90 5.79
CA ASP A 87 8.03 -8.10 4.99
C ASP A 87 7.64 -9.58 5.01
N ALA A 88 6.35 -9.86 4.86
CA ALA A 88 5.88 -11.24 4.79
C ALA A 88 5.97 -11.74 3.35
N CYS A 89 6.38 -12.99 3.14
CA CYS A 89 6.41 -13.57 1.80
C CYS A 89 4.99 -13.56 1.18
N MET A 90 4.84 -13.12 -0.08
CA MET A 90 3.52 -13.08 -0.75
C MET A 90 2.88 -14.47 -0.92
N HIS A 91 3.67 -15.55 -0.92
CA HIS A 91 3.19 -16.91 -1.14
C HIS A 91 3.00 -17.72 0.14
N CYS A 92 4.00 -17.77 1.02
CA CYS A 92 3.91 -18.54 2.27
C CYS A 92 3.55 -17.68 3.48
N LYS A 93 3.44 -16.35 3.34
CA LYS A 93 3.20 -15.37 4.42
C LYS A 93 4.20 -15.47 5.58
N GLN A 94 5.32 -16.15 5.36
CA GLN A 94 6.34 -16.27 6.38
C GLN A 94 7.04 -14.92 6.58
N PRO A 95 7.25 -14.49 7.84
CA PRO A 95 8.02 -13.30 8.12
C PRO A 95 9.46 -13.48 7.64
N LEU A 96 9.92 -12.59 6.77
CA LEU A 96 11.33 -12.52 6.40
C LEU A 96 11.90 -11.17 6.85
N THR A 97 13.12 -11.22 7.35
CA THR A 97 13.94 -10.07 7.72
C THR A 97 15.22 -10.11 6.88
N MET A 98 15.67 -8.94 6.42
CA MET A 98 16.93 -8.80 5.66
C MET A 98 18.06 -8.23 6.52
N ASP A 99 17.79 -7.91 7.79
CA ASP A 99 18.70 -7.19 8.68
C ASP A 99 19.20 -8.15 9.78
N LYS A 100 20.51 -8.32 9.85
CA LYS A 100 21.20 -9.22 10.81
C LYS A 100 20.94 -8.82 12.27
N ASN A 101 20.55 -7.57 12.50
CA ASN A 101 20.22 -7.03 13.81
C ASN A 101 18.84 -7.47 14.34
N LEU A 102 18.02 -8.14 13.52
CA LEU A 102 16.69 -8.63 13.88
C LEU A 102 16.60 -10.17 13.86
N GLU A 103 17.74 -10.87 13.87
CA GLU A 103 17.79 -12.33 13.99
C GLU A 103 17.41 -12.76 15.42
N GLY A 104 16.17 -13.23 15.62
CA GLY A 104 15.67 -13.72 16.91
C GLY A 104 14.54 -12.90 17.54
N GLU A 105 14.19 -11.77 16.95
CA GLU A 105 13.06 -10.92 17.38
C GLU A 105 11.73 -11.38 16.75
N GLU A 106 10.62 -11.26 17.48
CA GLU A 106 9.28 -11.53 16.92
C GLU A 106 8.97 -10.53 15.79
N PHE A 107 8.36 -11.01 14.71
CA PHE A 107 8.06 -10.20 13.53
C PHE A 107 7.09 -9.06 13.86
N ASP A 108 7.59 -7.82 13.82
CA ASP A 108 6.77 -6.62 13.99
C ASP A 108 6.92 -5.65 12.80
N GLU A 109 5.79 -5.16 12.29
CA GLU A 109 5.73 -4.16 11.21
C GLU A 109 6.25 -2.79 11.69
N ALA A 110 6.30 -2.56 13.01
CA ALA A 110 6.84 -1.36 13.63
C ALA A 110 8.31 -1.06 13.22
N TYR A 111 9.06 -2.09 12.86
CA TYR A 111 10.44 -1.99 12.38
C TYR A 111 10.59 -1.25 11.04
N ASN A 112 9.54 -1.18 10.21
CA ASN A 112 9.55 -0.39 8.97
C ASN A 112 9.28 1.12 9.20
N SER A 113 8.93 1.54 10.42
CA SER A 113 8.60 2.94 10.71
C SER A 113 9.84 3.86 10.67
N LYS A 114 9.64 5.14 10.35
CA LYS A 114 10.72 6.16 10.43
C LYS A 114 11.21 6.41 11.86
N GLN A 115 10.37 6.17 12.86
CA GLN A 115 10.70 6.39 14.27
C GLN A 115 11.68 5.33 14.78
N TYR A 116 11.44 4.06 14.46
CA TYR A 116 12.37 2.97 14.81
C TYR A 116 13.76 3.15 14.17
N ARG A 117 13.79 3.58 12.89
CA ARG A 117 15.05 3.95 12.21
C ARG A 117 15.87 5.01 12.94
N LYS A 118 15.20 6.00 13.54
CA LYS A 118 15.88 7.07 14.29
C LYS A 118 16.41 6.54 15.63
N LYS A 119 15.69 5.61 16.25
CA LYS A 119 16.07 4.98 17.52
C LYS A 119 17.32 4.10 17.40
N ILE A 120 17.37 3.19 16.43
CA ILE A 120 18.58 2.35 16.18
C ILE A 120 19.80 3.22 15.89
N LYS A 121 19.64 4.26 15.06
CA LYS A 121 20.75 5.15 14.73
C LYS A 121 21.31 5.84 15.98
N ASN A 122 20.43 6.36 16.83
CA ASN A 122 20.83 6.99 18.08
C ASN A 122 21.49 6.00 19.05
N GLU A 123 21.00 4.76 19.16
CA GLU A 123 21.62 3.72 20.01
C GLU A 123 23.02 3.32 19.52
N THR A 124 23.21 3.25 18.19
CA THR A 124 24.52 2.97 17.57
C THR A 124 25.50 4.14 17.78
N ASP A 125 25.00 5.38 17.72
CA ASP A 125 25.81 6.59 17.94
C ASP A 125 26.16 6.81 19.43
N THR A 126 25.39 6.23 20.37
CA THR A 126 25.66 6.31 21.83
C THR A 126 26.66 5.25 22.31
N ASN A 127 26.85 4.17 21.54
CA ASN A 127 27.76 3.06 21.86
C ASN A 127 29.16 3.19 21.22
N LYS A 128 29.45 4.33 20.58
CA LYS A 128 30.73 4.65 19.94
C LYS A 128 31.41 5.80 20.67
#